data_AF-A0A0V0T451-F1
#
_entry.id   AF-A0A0V0T451-F1
#
_cell.length_a   1.000
_cell.length_b   1.000
_cell.length_c   1.000
_cell.angle_alpha   90.00
_cell.angle_beta   90.00
_cell.angle_gamma   90.00
#
_symmetry.space_group_name_H-M   'P 1'
#
loop_
_entity.id
_entity.type
_entity.pdbx_description
1 polymer ?
#
loop_
_entity_poly.entity_id
_entity_poly.type
_entity_poly.pdbx_seq_one_letter_code
_entity_poly.pdbx_strand_id
1 'polypeptide(L)'
;MVCDYYNYTADHSAYAQSKAFFRAILYKAPAQNTGKALIVGGANWQVYPAITGLVDHSFGRAIEHVVSFNANNKFIAYSNVPPDLPKVKTKSNSKGVLMMDPGATDAAAWIVHTVPGFPKALRGYVFPPAEIQKGHLLICLTIKESQIDPIARTLRIATPLIYHSDIPDTQMNSRPNLKKLVDGESRFMPPLTVSQEISTESAQGLKVTIYSKGEKSRYGN
;
A
#
# COMPACT_ATOMS: atom_id res chain seq x y z
N MET A 1 -13.33 1.96 -1.85
CA MET A 1 -11.91 1.73 -1.52
C MET A 1 -11.14 3.02 -1.73
N VAL A 2 -10.73 3.68 -0.65
CA VAL A 2 -10.02 4.97 -0.68
C VAL A 2 -9.15 5.06 0.58
N CYS A 3 -8.05 5.80 0.55
CA CYS A 3 -7.26 6.16 1.73
C CYS A 3 -8.01 7.15 2.65
N ASP A 4 -9.20 6.78 3.13
CA ASP A 4 -10.08 7.62 3.94
C ASP A 4 -9.56 7.78 5.37
N TYR A 5 -9.70 8.98 5.94
CA TYR A 5 -9.45 9.26 7.35
C TYR A 5 -10.74 9.61 8.06
N TYR A 6 -10.98 8.95 9.19
CA TYR A 6 -12.17 9.15 10.01
C TYR A 6 -11.74 9.88 11.28
N ASN A 7 -12.39 11.00 11.57
CA ASN A 7 -12.37 11.59 12.91
C ASN A 7 -13.38 10.86 13.79
N TYR A 8 -12.90 10.28 14.89
CA TYR A 8 -13.75 9.75 15.95
C TYR A 8 -14.49 10.92 16.64
N THR A 9 -15.82 10.98 16.52
CA THR A 9 -16.63 11.88 17.37
C THR A 9 -17.07 11.12 18.62
N ALA A 10 -17.15 11.82 19.76
CA ALA A 10 -17.33 11.24 21.09
C ALA A 10 -18.66 10.50 21.36
N ASP A 11 -19.53 10.34 20.35
CA ASP A 11 -20.90 9.83 20.48
C ASP A 11 -21.01 8.30 20.29
N HIS A 12 -19.96 7.59 19.84
CA HIS A 12 -20.00 6.12 19.63
C HIS A 12 -21.10 5.59 18.67
N SER A 13 -21.92 6.45 18.04
CA SER A 13 -23.11 6.02 17.30
C SER A 13 -23.09 6.25 15.78
N ALA A 14 -22.04 6.87 15.22
CA ALA A 14 -21.87 6.93 13.76
C ALA A 14 -20.42 7.20 13.36
N TYR A 15 -19.86 6.36 12.48
CA TYR A 15 -18.70 6.74 11.66
C TYR A 15 -19.15 7.89 10.75
N ALA A 16 -18.99 9.14 11.17
CA ALA A 16 -19.12 10.27 10.25
C ALA A 16 -17.96 10.19 9.25
N GLN A 17 -18.25 9.86 7.99
CA GLN A 17 -17.27 9.81 6.91
C GLN A 17 -16.71 11.22 6.69
N SER A 18 -15.62 11.54 7.39
CA SER A 18 -15.04 12.88 7.37
C SER A 18 -14.13 13.05 6.16
N LYS A 19 -14.70 13.09 4.96
CA LYS A 19 -14.03 13.30 3.65
C LYS A 19 -13.17 12.13 3.15
N ALA A 20 -13.26 11.89 1.84
CA ALA A 20 -12.33 11.04 1.11
C ALA A 20 -10.96 11.75 1.05
N PHE A 21 -9.90 11.08 1.52
CA PHE A 21 -8.54 11.61 1.44
C PHE A 21 -7.77 10.89 0.34
N PHE A 22 -7.05 11.68 -0.45
CA PHE A 22 -6.29 11.17 -1.58
C PHE A 22 -4.89 10.69 -1.18
N ARG A 23 -4.46 11.00 0.06
CA ARG A 23 -3.23 10.51 0.68
C ARG A 23 -3.30 10.49 2.21
N ALA A 24 -2.60 9.54 2.82
CA ALA A 24 -2.29 9.55 4.25
C ALA A 24 -0.87 9.02 4.48
N ILE A 25 -0.10 9.68 5.34
CA ILE A 25 1.22 9.21 5.79
C ILE A 25 1.15 9.04 7.30
N LEU A 26 1.45 7.84 7.79
CA LEU A 26 1.47 7.49 9.20
C LEU A 26 2.88 7.13 9.62
N TYR A 27 3.33 7.73 10.71
CA TYR A 27 4.52 7.35 11.44
C TYR A 27 4.12 6.77 12.81
N LYS A 28 4.41 5.49 13.03
CA LYS A 28 4.30 4.83 14.33
C LYS A 28 5.66 4.89 15.02
N ALA A 29 5.74 5.46 16.22
CA ALA A 29 6.97 5.49 16.98
C ALA A 29 7.29 4.12 17.63
N PRO A 30 8.58 3.84 17.95
CA PRO A 30 8.95 2.67 18.76
C PRO A 30 8.22 2.64 20.10
N ALA A 31 7.83 1.44 20.55
CA ALA A 31 7.14 1.19 21.81
C ALA A 31 5.80 1.95 21.99
N GLN A 32 5.20 2.44 20.90
CA GLN A 32 3.89 3.10 20.89
C GLN A 32 2.88 2.30 20.08
N ASN A 33 1.65 2.19 20.58
CA ASN A 33 0.53 1.63 19.82
C ASN A 33 -0.13 2.68 18.92
N THR A 34 0.04 3.95 19.25
CA THR A 34 -0.44 5.13 18.51
C THR A 34 0.63 5.64 17.56
N GLY A 35 0.26 6.64 16.75
CA GLY A 35 1.18 7.27 15.81
C GLY A 35 0.98 8.76 15.64
N LYS A 36 1.66 9.28 14.63
CA LYS A 36 1.46 10.62 14.08
C LYS A 36 1.10 10.47 12.61
N ALA A 37 0.14 11.23 12.10
CA ALA A 37 -0.21 11.18 10.68
C ALA A 37 -0.22 12.56 10.01
N LEU A 38 0.19 12.60 8.75
CA LEU A 38 -0.05 13.69 7.81
C LEU A 38 -1.20 13.29 6.89
N ILE A 39 -2.28 14.05 6.95
CA ILE A 39 -3.55 13.82 6.26
C ILE A 39 -3.90 15.09 5.48
N VAL A 40 -4.60 14.99 4.34
CA VAL A 40 -4.90 16.16 3.48
C VAL A 40 -5.61 17.27 4.28
N GLY A 41 -5.20 18.51 4.08
CA GLY A 41 -5.75 19.68 4.78
C GLY A 41 -5.10 20.00 6.13
N GLY A 42 -4.28 19.10 6.69
CA GLY A 42 -3.43 19.37 7.85
C GLY A 42 -2.04 19.83 7.44
N ALA A 43 -1.59 21.00 7.93
CA ALA A 43 -0.21 21.46 7.74
C ALA A 43 0.79 20.74 8.66
N ASN A 44 0.32 20.04 9.69
CA ASN A 44 1.12 19.46 10.76
C ASN A 44 0.81 17.98 10.98
N TRP A 45 1.78 17.26 11.56
CA TRP A 45 1.60 15.90 12.06
C TRP A 45 0.57 15.88 13.20
N GLN A 46 -0.53 15.17 13.00
CA GLN A 46 -1.60 15.03 13.99
C GLN A 46 -1.46 13.74 14.78
N VAL A 47 -1.98 13.70 16.01
CA VAL A 47 -2.06 12.46 16.80
C VAL A 47 -2.93 11.47 16.04
N TYR A 48 -2.45 10.23 15.92
CA TYR A 48 -3.14 9.15 15.25
C TYR A 48 -3.48 8.06 16.26
N PRO A 49 -4.70 7.50 16.24
CA PRO A 49 -5.16 6.49 17.20
C PRO A 49 -4.33 5.20 17.14
N ALA A 50 -4.63 4.27 18.06
CA ALA A 50 -3.93 3.00 18.12
C ALA A 50 -4.14 2.20 16.83
N ILE A 51 -3.06 1.60 16.31
CA ILE A 51 -3.08 0.89 15.02
C ILE A 51 -3.08 -0.64 15.17
N THR A 52 -3.24 -1.13 16.39
CA THR A 52 -3.19 -2.57 16.70
C THR A 52 -4.52 -3.28 16.43
N GLY A 53 -5.62 -2.55 16.25
CA GLY A 53 -6.93 -3.08 15.84
C GLY A 53 -7.29 -2.68 14.40
N LEU A 54 -8.30 -3.30 13.80
CA LEU A 54 -8.76 -2.96 12.44
C LEU A 54 -9.57 -1.67 12.38
N VAL A 55 -10.32 -1.39 13.44
CA VAL A 55 -11.30 -0.31 13.52
C VAL A 55 -10.67 0.96 14.07
N ASP A 56 -11.38 2.08 13.91
CA ASP A 56 -11.05 3.38 14.50
C ASP A 56 -9.83 4.11 13.92
N HIS A 57 -9.30 3.63 12.79
CA HIS A 57 -8.22 4.32 12.10
C HIS A 57 -8.20 4.10 10.58
N SER A 58 -7.72 5.10 9.82
CA SER A 58 -7.70 5.09 8.34
C SER A 58 -6.98 3.90 7.70
N PHE A 59 -5.84 3.49 8.25
CA PHE A 59 -5.03 2.42 7.66
C PHE A 59 -5.71 1.05 7.81
N GLY A 60 -6.42 0.80 8.90
CA GLY A 60 -7.18 -0.43 9.11
C GLY A 60 -8.33 -0.50 8.12
N ARG A 61 -9.07 0.60 7.98
CA ARG A 61 -10.13 0.72 6.97
C ARG A 61 -9.62 0.56 5.54
N ALA A 62 -8.49 1.19 5.20
CA ALA A 62 -7.92 1.12 3.85
C ALA A 62 -7.55 -0.32 3.44
N ILE A 63 -7.22 -1.19 4.41
CA ILE A 63 -6.89 -2.59 4.15
C ILE A 63 -8.00 -3.57 4.52
N GLU A 64 -9.21 -3.10 4.84
CA GLU A 64 -10.29 -3.98 5.31
C GLU A 64 -10.59 -5.12 4.33
N HIS A 65 -10.57 -4.80 3.02
CA HIS A 65 -10.78 -5.76 1.92
C HIS A 65 -9.50 -6.48 1.48
N VAL A 66 -8.38 -6.22 2.15
CA VAL A 66 -7.12 -6.97 2.01
C VAL A 66 -7.07 -8.04 3.09
N VAL A 67 -7.54 -7.74 4.30
CA VAL A 67 -7.53 -8.67 5.44
C VAL A 67 -8.82 -9.50 5.55
N SER A 68 -9.88 -9.11 4.86
CA SER A 68 -11.15 -9.84 4.77
C SER A 68 -11.63 -9.88 3.33
N PHE A 69 -12.36 -10.94 2.96
CA PHE A 69 -12.86 -11.11 1.60
C PHE A 69 -13.87 -10.01 1.22
N ASN A 70 -13.75 -9.52 -0.01
CA ASN A 70 -14.72 -8.65 -0.65
C ASN A 70 -14.83 -9.05 -2.13
N ALA A 71 -16.05 -9.20 -2.64
CA ALA A 71 -16.27 -9.68 -4.00
C ALA A 71 -15.81 -8.70 -5.09
N ASN A 72 -15.77 -7.40 -4.80
CA ASN A 72 -15.44 -6.36 -5.77
C ASN A 72 -13.95 -6.05 -5.75
N ASN A 73 -13.38 -5.81 -4.57
CA ASN A 73 -11.96 -5.47 -4.44
C ASN A 73 -11.04 -6.60 -4.91
N LYS A 74 -9.98 -6.23 -5.62
CA LYS A 74 -8.89 -7.10 -6.07
C LYS A 74 -7.56 -6.44 -5.74
N PHE A 75 -6.58 -7.22 -5.32
CA PHE A 75 -5.29 -6.69 -4.92
C PHE A 75 -4.12 -7.65 -5.16
N ILE A 76 -2.94 -7.07 -5.23
CA ILE A 76 -1.67 -7.76 -5.01
C ILE A 76 -1.09 -7.33 -3.67
N ALA A 77 -0.51 -8.27 -2.94
CA ALA A 77 0.23 -7.97 -1.72
C ALA A 77 1.66 -8.48 -1.87
N TYR A 78 2.62 -7.63 -1.48
CA TYR A 78 4.03 -7.90 -1.69
C TYR A 78 4.86 -7.56 -0.45
N SER A 79 5.88 -8.36 -0.16
CA SER A 79 6.74 -8.17 1.00
C SER A 79 7.99 -9.05 0.92
N ASN A 80 9.12 -8.57 1.42
CA ASN A 80 10.29 -9.41 1.66
C ASN A 80 10.22 -10.22 2.95
N VAL A 81 9.27 -9.91 3.83
CA VAL A 81 8.95 -10.69 5.04
C VAL A 81 7.43 -10.85 5.09
N PRO A 82 6.87 -11.71 4.22
CA PRO A 82 5.43 -11.97 4.20
C PRO A 82 4.96 -12.61 5.53
N PRO A 83 3.70 -12.41 5.92
CA PRO A 83 3.14 -13.06 7.11
C PRO A 83 3.15 -14.58 7.00
N ASP A 84 3.55 -15.25 8.09
CA ASP A 84 3.53 -16.72 8.25
C ASP A 84 4.33 -17.51 7.21
N LEU A 85 5.23 -16.85 6.49
CA LEU A 85 6.13 -17.44 5.50
C LEU A 85 7.58 -17.15 5.93
N PRO A 86 8.15 -17.98 6.83
CA PRO A 86 9.51 -17.79 7.30
C PRO A 86 10.54 -18.11 6.19
N LYS A 87 11.72 -17.50 6.29
CA LYS A 87 12.92 -17.81 5.47
C LYS A 87 12.80 -17.53 3.96
N VAL A 88 11.90 -16.63 3.54
CA VAL A 88 11.87 -16.22 2.13
C VAL A 88 13.10 -15.37 1.81
N LYS A 89 13.84 -15.77 0.77
CA LYS A 89 14.94 -14.97 0.21
C LYS A 89 14.40 -14.14 -0.93
N THR A 90 14.38 -12.82 -0.75
CA THR A 90 14.05 -11.88 -1.82
C THR A 90 15.22 -10.92 -2.05
N LYS A 91 15.22 -10.27 -3.21
CA LYS A 91 16.23 -9.28 -3.61
C LYS A 91 15.75 -7.84 -3.36
N SER A 92 14.61 -7.71 -2.70
CA SER A 92 13.90 -6.45 -2.45
C SER A 92 13.69 -6.26 -0.96
N ASN A 93 13.58 -5.01 -0.52
CA ASN A 93 13.11 -4.70 0.84
C ASN A 93 11.69 -4.12 0.85
N SER A 94 11.07 -3.99 -0.33
CA SER A 94 9.77 -3.37 -0.52
C SER A 94 8.64 -4.21 0.07
N LYS A 95 7.67 -3.53 0.68
CA LYS A 95 6.43 -4.12 1.19
C LYS A 95 5.25 -3.20 0.90
N GLY A 96 4.08 -3.78 0.67
CA GLY A 96 2.90 -3.00 0.35
C GLY A 96 1.77 -3.81 -0.25
N VAL A 97 0.73 -3.07 -0.64
CA VAL A 97 -0.47 -3.59 -1.27
C VAL A 97 -0.89 -2.63 -2.37
N LEU A 98 -1.17 -3.16 -3.56
CA LEU A 98 -1.78 -2.41 -4.66
C LEU A 98 -3.15 -3.03 -4.93
N MET A 99 -4.19 -2.23 -4.82
CA MET A 99 -5.58 -2.67 -4.79
C MET A 99 -6.47 -1.84 -5.71
N MET A 100 -7.52 -2.44 -6.24
CA MET A 100 -8.48 -1.83 -7.15
C MET A 100 -9.86 -2.46 -7.00
N ASP A 101 -10.91 -1.68 -7.26
CA ASP A 101 -12.24 -2.18 -7.55
C ASP A 101 -12.49 -2.11 -9.06
N PRO A 102 -12.44 -3.24 -9.80
CA PRO A 102 -12.65 -3.25 -11.24
C PRO A 102 -14.05 -2.79 -11.69
N GLY A 103 -15.02 -2.74 -10.77
CA GLY A 103 -16.40 -2.32 -11.04
C GLY A 103 -16.65 -0.82 -10.82
N ALA A 104 -15.66 -0.08 -10.32
CA ALA A 104 -15.81 1.34 -9.96
C ALA A 104 -14.69 2.18 -10.55
N THR A 105 -15.05 3.28 -11.23
CA THR A 105 -14.09 4.17 -11.88
C THR A 105 -13.11 4.80 -10.90
N ASP A 106 -11.82 4.67 -11.19
CA ASP A 106 -10.73 5.29 -10.43
C ASP A 106 -10.73 4.89 -8.93
N ALA A 107 -11.30 3.72 -8.62
CA ALA A 107 -11.32 3.16 -7.28
C ALA A 107 -10.09 2.28 -7.04
N ALA A 108 -8.92 2.90 -6.95
CA ALA A 108 -7.66 2.20 -6.68
C ALA A 108 -6.85 2.87 -5.57
N ALA A 109 -6.10 2.05 -4.83
CA ALA A 109 -5.20 2.53 -3.79
C ALA A 109 -3.88 1.77 -3.80
N TRP A 110 -2.82 2.47 -3.39
CA TRP A 110 -1.51 1.89 -3.22
C TRP A 110 -0.97 2.22 -1.83
N ILE A 111 -0.63 1.17 -1.09
CA ILE A 111 -0.06 1.26 0.25
C ILE A 111 1.37 0.77 0.20
N VAL A 112 2.29 1.56 0.74
CA VAL A 112 3.69 1.20 0.97
C VAL A 112 3.96 1.28 2.47
N HIS A 113 4.62 0.27 3.03
CA HIS A 113 4.92 0.26 4.46
C HIS A 113 6.25 -0.40 4.79
N THR A 114 6.71 -0.21 6.03
CA THR A 114 7.92 -0.86 6.55
C THR A 114 7.66 -2.08 7.45
N VAL A 115 6.40 -2.36 7.81
CA VAL A 115 6.01 -3.42 8.76
C VAL A 115 6.24 -4.84 8.18
N PRO A 116 7.18 -5.63 8.71
CA PRO A 116 7.34 -7.06 8.39
C PRO A 116 6.14 -7.89 8.88
N GLY A 117 5.74 -8.93 8.15
CA GLY A 117 4.65 -9.82 8.56
C GLY A 117 3.24 -9.22 8.45
N PHE A 118 3.09 -8.11 7.72
CA PHE A 118 1.82 -7.39 7.54
C PHE A 118 1.60 -7.03 6.06
N PRO A 119 0.34 -6.89 5.60
CA PRO A 119 -0.89 -7.41 6.23
C PRO A 119 -1.07 -8.92 6.01
N LYS A 120 -1.94 -9.57 6.79
CA LYS A 120 -2.34 -10.96 6.57
C LYS A 120 -3.45 -11.03 5.52
N ALA A 121 -3.08 -11.20 4.26
CA ALA A 121 -4.03 -11.28 3.14
C ALA A 121 -5.13 -12.32 3.42
N LEU A 122 -6.38 -11.85 3.44
CA LEU A 122 -7.62 -12.60 3.69
C LEU A 122 -7.69 -13.40 5.01
N ARG A 123 -6.85 -13.06 5.99
CA ARG A 123 -6.70 -13.84 7.24
C ARG A 123 -6.83 -12.98 8.51
N GLY A 124 -7.61 -11.90 8.41
CA GLY A 124 -7.89 -10.99 9.51
C GLY A 124 -6.78 -9.98 9.78
N TYR A 125 -7.13 -8.93 10.53
CA TYR A 125 -6.21 -7.88 10.89
C TYR A 125 -5.36 -8.31 12.08
N VAL A 126 -4.04 -8.31 11.92
CA VAL A 126 -3.09 -8.50 13.01
C VAL A 126 -1.92 -7.56 12.78
N PHE A 127 -1.77 -6.54 13.62
CA PHE A 127 -0.53 -5.80 13.69
C PHE A 127 0.52 -6.68 14.41
N PRO A 128 1.69 -6.98 13.80
CA PRO A 128 2.63 -7.93 14.38
C PRO A 128 3.15 -7.47 15.76
N PRO A 129 3.01 -8.27 16.83
CA PRO A 129 3.37 -7.85 18.18
C PRO A 129 4.85 -7.43 18.33
N ALA A 130 5.77 -8.12 17.64
CA ALA A 130 7.19 -7.79 17.63
C ALA A 130 7.51 -6.41 17.02
N GLU A 131 6.60 -5.88 16.20
CA GLU A 131 6.75 -4.61 15.48
C GLU A 131 6.18 -3.43 16.30
N ILE A 132 5.54 -3.68 17.44
CA ILE A 132 5.13 -2.62 18.39
C ILE A 132 6.37 -1.93 18.97
N GLN A 133 7.44 -2.67 19.24
CA GLN A 133 8.68 -2.12 19.79
C GLN A 133 9.51 -1.32 18.77
N LYS A 134 9.08 -1.25 17.50
CA LYS A 134 9.83 -0.63 16.40
C LYS A 134 9.05 0.53 15.79
N GLY A 135 9.80 1.41 15.13
CA GLY A 135 9.23 2.53 14.38
C GLY A 135 8.84 2.10 12.97
N HIS A 136 7.67 2.52 12.49
CA HIS A 136 7.18 2.17 11.15
C HIS A 136 6.58 3.36 10.42
N LEU A 137 6.77 3.36 9.10
CA LEU A 137 6.15 4.30 8.18
C LEU A 137 5.15 3.54 7.32
N LEU A 138 3.96 4.10 7.16
CA LEU A 138 2.93 3.63 6.25
C LEU A 138 2.46 4.81 5.40
N ILE A 139 2.37 4.61 4.10
CA ILE A 139 1.90 5.60 3.13
C ILE A 139 0.75 4.95 2.38
N CYS A 140 -0.38 5.64 2.31
CA CYS A 140 -1.54 5.26 1.51
C CYS A 140 -1.80 6.36 0.48
N LEU A 141 -1.89 5.99 -0.79
CA LEU A 141 -2.24 6.87 -1.90
C LEU A 141 -3.50 6.35 -2.60
N THR A 142 -4.51 7.20 -2.75
CA THR A 142 -5.63 6.94 -3.67
C THR A 142 -5.16 7.35 -5.06
N ILE A 143 -5.27 6.44 -6.03
CA ILE A 143 -4.69 6.60 -7.36
C ILE A 143 -5.74 6.35 -8.43
N LYS A 144 -5.56 6.98 -9.59
CA LYS A 144 -6.34 6.64 -10.77
C LYS A 144 -5.97 5.23 -11.24
N GLU A 145 -6.90 4.53 -11.87
CA GLU A 145 -6.63 3.18 -12.40
C GLU A 145 -5.52 3.18 -13.45
N SER A 146 -5.41 4.28 -14.21
CA SER A 146 -4.34 4.51 -15.17
C SER A 146 -2.92 4.47 -14.55
N GLN A 147 -2.79 4.67 -13.24
CA GLN A 147 -1.51 4.66 -12.53
C GLN A 147 -1.08 3.26 -12.06
N ILE A 148 -1.97 2.26 -12.12
CA ILE A 148 -1.68 0.89 -11.68
C ILE A 148 -0.51 0.29 -12.48
N ASP A 149 -0.55 0.38 -13.82
CA ASP A 149 0.49 -0.21 -14.67
C ASP A 149 1.86 0.53 -14.55
N PRO A 150 1.91 1.89 -14.50
CA PRO A 150 3.11 2.63 -14.11
C PRO A 150 3.70 2.21 -12.76
N ILE A 151 2.87 2.05 -11.72
CA ILE A 151 3.33 1.57 -10.41
C ILE A 151 3.87 0.15 -10.53
N ALA A 152 3.17 -0.74 -11.22
CA ALA A 152 3.61 -2.11 -11.43
C ALA A 152 4.97 -2.17 -12.13
N ARG A 153 5.25 -1.29 -13.10
CA ARG A 153 6.57 -1.17 -13.73
C ARG A 153 7.67 -0.87 -12.71
N THR A 154 7.42 0.03 -11.75
CA THR A 154 8.40 0.33 -10.70
C THR A 154 8.61 -0.84 -9.75
N LEU A 155 7.54 -1.57 -9.41
CA LEU A 155 7.60 -2.76 -8.57
C LEU A 155 8.37 -3.89 -9.28
N ARG A 156 8.20 -4.08 -10.59
CA ARG A 156 8.99 -5.06 -11.37
C ARG A 156 10.49 -4.82 -11.22
N ILE A 157 10.93 -3.56 -11.25
CA ILE A 157 12.34 -3.22 -11.04
C ILE A 157 12.76 -3.48 -9.59
N ALA A 158 11.90 -3.19 -8.63
CA ALA A 158 12.18 -3.46 -7.21
C ALA A 158 12.20 -4.97 -6.92
N THR A 159 11.64 -5.81 -7.77
CA THR A 159 11.57 -7.28 -7.65
C THR A 159 11.05 -7.78 -6.28
N PRO A 160 9.94 -7.22 -5.74
CA PRO A 160 9.40 -7.72 -4.49
C PRO A 160 8.80 -9.11 -4.70
N LEU A 161 8.69 -9.88 -3.62
CA LEU A 161 7.92 -11.11 -3.64
C LEU A 161 6.43 -10.75 -3.53
N ILE A 162 5.64 -11.16 -4.52
CA ILE A 162 4.18 -11.17 -4.45
C ILE A 162 3.76 -12.42 -3.67
N TYR A 163 3.06 -12.24 -2.54
CA TYR A 163 2.59 -13.36 -1.71
C TYR A 163 1.07 -13.55 -1.76
N HIS A 164 0.36 -12.63 -2.41
CA HIS A 164 -1.05 -12.76 -2.74
C HIS A 164 -1.36 -11.98 -4.02
N SER A 165 -2.22 -12.54 -4.87
CA SER A 165 -2.81 -11.85 -6.01
C SER A 165 -4.15 -12.52 -6.34
N ASP A 166 -5.21 -11.73 -6.44
CA ASP A 166 -6.52 -12.16 -6.92
C ASP A 166 -7.01 -11.35 -8.12
N ILE A 167 -6.14 -10.51 -8.72
CA ILE A 167 -6.45 -9.70 -9.90
C ILE A 167 -6.90 -10.61 -11.07
N PRO A 168 -8.10 -10.39 -11.65
CA PRO A 168 -8.57 -11.22 -12.75
C PRO A 168 -7.82 -10.93 -14.05
N ASP A 169 -7.76 -11.92 -14.94
CA ASP A 169 -7.04 -11.84 -16.22
C ASP A 169 -7.49 -10.66 -17.08
N THR A 170 -8.77 -10.28 -17.03
CA THR A 170 -9.30 -9.11 -17.76
C THR A 170 -8.59 -7.82 -17.36
N GLN A 171 -8.22 -7.66 -16.09
CA GLN A 171 -7.49 -6.51 -15.58
C GLN A 171 -5.98 -6.62 -15.82
N MET A 172 -5.44 -7.84 -15.84
CA MET A 172 -4.03 -8.09 -16.16
C MET A 172 -3.72 -7.90 -17.65
N ASN A 173 -4.62 -8.32 -18.54
CA ASN A 173 -4.43 -8.25 -19.99
C ASN A 173 -4.38 -6.80 -20.50
N SER A 174 -5.05 -5.86 -19.82
CA SER A 174 -4.95 -4.43 -20.11
C SER A 174 -3.75 -3.74 -19.44
N ARG A 175 -3.02 -4.44 -18.58
CA ARG A 175 -1.92 -3.90 -17.75
C ARG A 175 -0.69 -4.81 -17.81
N PRO A 176 0.12 -4.70 -18.89
CA PRO A 176 1.19 -5.65 -19.16
C PRO A 176 2.30 -5.65 -18.10
N ASN A 177 2.58 -4.53 -17.42
CA ASN A 177 3.53 -4.53 -16.30
C ASN A 177 2.93 -5.18 -15.06
N LEU A 178 1.64 -5.00 -14.79
CA LEU A 178 0.97 -5.70 -13.70
C LEU A 178 1.00 -7.22 -13.92
N LYS A 179 0.64 -7.68 -15.12
CA LYS A 179 0.69 -9.10 -15.48
C LYS A 179 2.09 -9.69 -15.25
N LYS A 180 3.13 -9.05 -15.80
CA LYS A 180 4.52 -9.49 -15.65
C LYS A 180 5.01 -9.47 -14.19
N LEU A 181 4.51 -8.55 -13.37
CA LEU A 181 4.82 -8.49 -11.95
C LEU A 181 4.25 -9.71 -11.21
N VAL A 182 2.97 -10.02 -11.45
CA VAL A 182 2.28 -11.16 -10.84
C VAL A 182 2.88 -12.49 -11.31
N ASP A 183 3.20 -12.60 -12.60
CA ASP A 183 3.83 -13.79 -13.21
C ASP A 183 5.31 -13.97 -12.76
N GLY A 184 5.88 -13.02 -12.02
CA GLY A 184 7.25 -13.08 -11.51
C GLY A 184 8.33 -12.95 -12.61
N GLU A 185 8.00 -12.33 -13.75
CA GLU A 185 8.94 -12.15 -14.84
C GLU A 185 10.11 -11.24 -14.45
N SER A 186 11.28 -11.84 -14.26
CA SER A 186 12.50 -11.17 -13.79
C SER A 186 13.36 -10.56 -14.91
N ARG A 187 12.97 -10.75 -16.18
CA ARG A 187 13.71 -10.18 -17.32
C ARG A 187 13.43 -8.67 -17.40
N PHE A 188 14.35 -7.90 -16.85
CA PHE A 188 14.41 -6.45 -17.06
C PHE A 188 15.72 -6.13 -17.78
N MET A 189 15.61 -5.56 -18.97
CA MET A 189 16.77 -5.00 -19.67
C MET A 189 17.16 -3.67 -19.01
N PRO A 190 18.45 -3.29 -18.99
CA PRO A 190 18.88 -1.99 -18.49
C PRO A 190 18.08 -0.83 -19.10
N PRO A 191 17.84 0.26 -18.36
CA PRO A 191 18.40 0.57 -17.03
C PRO A 191 17.73 -0.20 -15.88
N LEU A 192 18.53 -0.55 -14.87
CA LEU A 192 18.06 -1.22 -13.63
C LEU A 192 17.53 -0.23 -12.60
N THR A 193 17.27 1.00 -13.02
CA THR A 193 16.66 2.07 -12.25
C THR A 193 15.51 2.68 -13.05
N VAL A 194 14.49 3.16 -12.36
CA VAL A 194 13.42 3.97 -12.97
C VAL A 194 13.05 5.12 -12.04
N SER A 195 12.76 6.25 -12.66
CA SER A 195 12.00 7.35 -12.07
C SER A 195 10.64 7.38 -12.76
N GLN A 196 9.56 7.26 -12.00
CA GLN A 196 8.20 7.26 -12.51
C GLN A 196 7.37 8.29 -11.77
N GLU A 197 6.83 9.28 -12.48
CA GLU A 197 5.82 10.17 -11.92
C GLU A 197 4.45 9.49 -11.99
N ILE A 198 3.69 9.57 -10.90
CA ILE A 198 2.28 9.19 -10.82
C ILE A 198 1.47 10.34 -10.24
N SER A 199 0.16 10.33 -10.49
CA SER A 199 -0.77 11.30 -9.90
C SER A 199 -1.80 10.60 -9.01
N THR A 200 -2.01 11.15 -7.82
CA THR A 200 -3.16 10.75 -6.98
C THR A 200 -4.48 11.09 -7.68
N GLU A 201 -5.51 10.29 -7.39
CA GLU A 201 -6.89 10.58 -7.80
C GLU A 201 -7.34 11.80 -6.99
N SER A 202 -7.24 13.01 -7.50
CA SER A 202 -7.82 14.22 -6.88
C SER A 202 -7.94 15.34 -7.91
N ALA A 203 -8.84 16.30 -7.68
CA ALA A 203 -9.07 17.42 -8.60
C ALA A 203 -7.80 18.26 -8.90
N GLN A 204 -6.85 18.30 -7.96
CA GLN A 204 -5.56 18.99 -8.10
C GLN A 204 -4.36 18.04 -8.25
N GLY A 205 -4.62 16.72 -8.27
CA GLY A 205 -3.66 15.62 -8.47
C GLY A 205 -2.28 15.84 -7.88
N LEU A 206 -2.02 15.38 -6.65
CA LEU A 206 -0.64 15.34 -6.14
C LEU A 206 0.23 14.47 -7.04
N LYS A 207 1.29 15.06 -7.59
CA LYS A 207 2.37 14.37 -8.28
C LYS A 207 3.30 13.69 -7.27
N VAL A 208 3.54 12.41 -7.47
CA VAL A 208 4.45 11.60 -6.67
C VAL A 208 5.48 10.97 -7.59
N THR A 209 6.76 11.16 -7.30
CA THR A 209 7.85 10.53 -8.03
C THR A 209 8.30 9.28 -7.31
N ILE A 210 8.23 8.15 -8.00
CA ILE A 210 8.69 6.84 -7.53
C ILE A 210 10.08 6.58 -8.10
N TYR A 211 11.04 6.39 -7.20
CA TYR A 211 12.37 5.91 -7.57
C TYR A 211 12.47 4.43 -7.22
N SER A 212 12.79 3.61 -8.21
CA SER A 212 12.98 2.17 -8.00
C SER A 212 14.32 1.72 -8.58
N LYS A 213 14.95 0.78 -7.88
CA LYS A 213 16.25 0.20 -8.23
C LYS A 213 16.20 -1.32 -8.10
N GLY A 214 16.81 -2.01 -9.04
CA GLY A 214 16.98 -3.46 -9.02
C GLY A 214 18.21 -3.89 -8.23
N GLU A 215 18.30 -5.19 -7.93
CA GLU A 215 19.40 -5.83 -7.19
C GLU A 215 20.80 -5.43 -7.69
N LYS A 216 20.99 -5.45 -9.01
CA LYS A 216 22.29 -5.19 -9.65
C LYS A 216 22.50 -3.71 -10.01
N SER A 217 21.60 -2.83 -9.59
CA SER A 217 21.76 -1.39 -9.80
C SER A 217 22.99 -0.90 -9.05
N ARG A 218 24.03 -0.49 -9.78
CA ARG A 218 25.17 0.25 -9.25
C ARG A 218 24.93 1.73 -9.56
N TYR A 219 25.12 2.62 -8.59
CA TYR A 219 25.22 4.05 -8.90
C TYR A 219 26.45 4.24 -9.79
N GLY A 220 26.25 4.76 -11.01
CA GLY A 220 27.34 5.42 -11.72
C GLY A 220 27.55 6.77 -11.03
N ASN A 221 28.74 6.96 -10.45
CA ASN A 221 29.19 8.30 -10.08
C ASN A 221 29.39 9.14 -11.34
#